data_AF-A0A929ZH48-F1
#
_entry.id   AF-A0A929ZH48-F1
#
_cell.length_a   1.000
_cell.length_b   1.000
_cell.length_c   1.000
_cell.angle_alpha   90.00
_cell.angle_beta   90.00
_cell.angle_gamma   90.00
#
_symmetry.space_group_name_H-M   'P 1'
#
loop_
_entity.id
_entity.type
_entity.pdbx_description
1 polymer ?
#
loop_
_entity_poly.entity_id
_entity_poly.type
_entity_poly.pdbx_seq_one_letter_code
_entity_poly.pdbx_strand_id
1 'polypeptide(L)'
;MRAFLRKSGILVWVIAAIILATVLGSVRVGGDHLVPVEIGRIFATFSAIFSQFLSFSIPLIIIGLVTPAIADLGRGAGKWLGITTAIAYASTLFSGFLTYLVCASLFPRLLASTQLADVAEPGSALESYFTIEMPAPLQVMTALLLSFVVGLGLSMVPRGVLRKGFIEFRAIITRL
;
A
#
# COMPACT_ATOMS: atom_id res chain seq x y z
N MET A 1 -6.98 -19.63 -26.91
CA MET A 1 -6.19 -18.60 -26.20
C MET A 1 -7.04 -17.54 -25.49
N ARG A 2 -8.11 -16.99 -26.10
CA ARG A 2 -8.98 -15.96 -25.47
C ARG A 2 -9.81 -16.43 -24.25
N ALA A 3 -10.06 -17.73 -24.10
CA ALA A 3 -10.84 -18.27 -22.98
C ALA A 3 -10.02 -18.44 -21.67
N PHE A 4 -8.70 -18.58 -21.76
CA PHE A 4 -7.81 -18.73 -20.60
C PHE A 4 -7.62 -17.37 -19.89
N LEU A 5 -7.49 -16.29 -20.66
CA LEU A 5 -7.39 -14.92 -20.14
C LEU A 5 -8.64 -14.45 -19.38
N ARG A 6 -9.82 -15.00 -19.67
CA ARG A 6 -11.07 -14.63 -18.98
C ARG A 6 -11.24 -15.35 -17.63
N LYS A 7 -10.43 -16.38 -17.35
CA LYS A 7 -10.39 -17.11 -16.07
C LYS A 7 -9.18 -16.78 -15.21
N SER A 8 -8.15 -16.15 -15.77
CA SER A 8 -6.97 -15.72 -15.01
C SER A 8 -7.34 -14.54 -14.10
N GLY A 9 -7.25 -14.76 -12.79
CA GLY A 9 -7.47 -13.71 -11.79
C GLY A 9 -6.48 -12.55 -11.95
N ILE A 10 -6.84 -11.40 -11.37
CA ILE A 10 -6.08 -10.14 -11.41
C ILE A 10 -4.59 -10.35 -11.11
N LEU A 11 -4.26 -11.24 -10.16
CA LEU A 11 -2.89 -11.56 -9.79
C LEU A 11 -2.02 -12.04 -10.96
N VAL A 12 -2.53 -12.92 -11.82
CA VAL A 12 -1.77 -13.44 -12.97
C VAL A 12 -1.46 -12.32 -13.95
N TRP A 13 -2.42 -11.40 -14.14
CA TRP A 13 -2.26 -10.27 -15.02
C TRP A 13 -1.24 -9.26 -14.48
N VAL A 14 -1.27 -8.99 -13.17
CA VAL A 14 -0.29 -8.10 -12.50
C VAL A 14 1.12 -8.68 -12.60
N ILE A 15 1.31 -9.97 -12.33
CA ILE A 15 2.61 -10.62 -12.43
C ILE A 15 3.12 -10.59 -13.87
N ALA A 16 2.27 -10.92 -14.84
CA ALA A 16 2.64 -10.84 -16.25
C ALA A 16 3.04 -9.41 -16.67
N ALA A 17 2.31 -8.40 -16.19
CA ALA A 17 2.63 -7.00 -16.44
C ALA A 17 3.97 -6.56 -15.82
N ILE A 18 4.28 -6.98 -14.58
CA ILE A 18 5.56 -6.68 -13.93
C ILE A 18 6.73 -7.31 -14.70
N ILE A 19 6.59 -8.58 -15.10
CA ILE A 19 7.63 -9.28 -15.87
C ILE A 19 7.82 -8.61 -17.23
N LEU A 20 6.72 -8.33 -17.95
CA LEU A 20 6.76 -7.68 -19.25
C LEU A 20 7.37 -6.28 -19.16
N ALA A 21 7.02 -5.50 -18.14
CA ALA A 21 7.61 -4.17 -17.90
C ALA A 21 9.11 -4.26 -17.60
N THR A 22 9.53 -5.23 -16.78
CA THR A 22 10.95 -5.45 -16.47
C THR A 22 11.74 -5.86 -17.71
N VAL A 23 11.20 -6.73 -18.56
CA VAL A 23 11.84 -7.17 -19.79
C VAL A 23 11.91 -6.03 -20.81
N LEU A 24 10.79 -5.35 -21.08
CA LEU A 24 10.75 -4.22 -22.02
C LEU A 24 11.59 -3.03 -21.55
N GLY A 25 11.66 -2.77 -20.25
CA GLY A 25 12.49 -1.72 -19.66
C GLY A 25 13.98 -2.06 -19.63
N SER A 26 14.36 -3.34 -19.65
CA SER A 26 15.76 -3.77 -19.63
C SER A 26 16.39 -3.86 -21.03
N VAL A 27 15.59 -4.09 -22.08
CA VAL A 27 16.10 -4.24 -23.45
C VAL A 27 16.46 -2.88 -24.04
N ARG A 28 17.77 -2.64 -24.21
CA ARG A 28 18.36 -1.51 -24.96
C ARG A 28 18.78 -1.99 -26.34
N VAL A 29 18.34 -1.33 -27.40
CA VAL A 29 18.74 -1.65 -28.79
C VAL A 29 19.51 -0.45 -29.35
N GLY A 30 20.80 -0.62 -29.61
CA GLY A 30 21.62 0.39 -30.30
C GLY A 30 22.04 1.61 -29.48
N GLY A 31 21.95 1.56 -28.15
CA GLY A 31 22.33 2.68 -27.26
C GLY A 31 21.14 3.54 -26.81
N ASP A 32 20.00 3.43 -27.49
CA ASP A 32 18.75 4.09 -27.11
C ASP A 32 17.79 3.11 -26.42
N HIS A 33 17.02 3.62 -25.46
CA HIS A 33 15.94 2.86 -24.82
C HIS A 33 14.85 2.55 -25.85
N LEU A 34 14.39 1.28 -25.93
CA LEU A 34 13.25 0.90 -26.78
C LEU A 34 11.97 1.68 -26.46
N VAL A 35 11.86 2.19 -25.23
CA VAL A 35 10.78 3.07 -24.78
C VAL A 35 11.34 4.49 -24.70
N PRO A 36 10.97 5.39 -25.63
CA PRO A 36 11.29 6.81 -25.54
C PRO A 36 10.92 7.38 -24.17
N VAL A 37 11.77 8.26 -23.64
CA VAL A 37 11.55 8.93 -22.35
C VAL A 37 10.15 9.56 -22.28
N GLU A 38 9.67 10.11 -23.40
CA GLU A 38 8.33 10.70 -23.51
C GLU A 38 7.20 9.70 -23.19
N ILE A 39 7.29 8.45 -23.68
CA ILE A 39 6.29 7.42 -23.39
C ILE A 39 6.34 7.02 -21.91
N GLY A 40 7.54 6.87 -21.35
CA GLY A 40 7.68 6.55 -19.94
C GLY A 40 7.14 7.66 -19.03
N ARG A 41 7.22 8.94 -19.44
CA ARG A 41 6.70 10.06 -18.67
C ARG A 41 5.18 10.06 -18.62
N ILE A 42 4.49 9.56 -19.67
CA ILE A 42 3.04 9.34 -19.64
C ILE A 42 2.67 8.33 -18.55
N PHE A 43 3.39 7.20 -18.48
CA PHE A 43 3.18 6.19 -17.42
C PHE A 43 3.51 6.72 -16.02
N ALA A 44 4.60 7.48 -15.87
CA ALA A 44 4.95 8.13 -14.62
C ALA A 44 3.88 9.14 -14.16
N THR A 45 3.32 9.90 -15.10
CA THR A 45 2.22 10.86 -14.84
C THR A 45 0.95 10.16 -14.36
N PHE A 46 0.55 9.08 -15.04
CA PHE A 46 -0.59 8.28 -14.59
C PHE A 46 -0.35 7.67 -13.21
N SER A 47 0.85 7.13 -12.98
CA SER A 47 1.26 6.58 -11.68
C SER A 47 1.21 7.64 -10.58
N ALA A 48 1.68 8.87 -10.85
CA ALA A 48 1.65 9.98 -9.91
C ALA A 48 0.21 10.36 -9.53
N ILE A 49 -0.67 10.56 -10.52
CA ILE A 49 -2.08 10.91 -10.30
C ILE A 49 -2.79 9.80 -9.50
N PHE A 50 -2.56 8.53 -9.89
CA PHE A 50 -3.15 7.39 -9.19
C PHE A 50 -2.63 7.26 -7.76
N SER A 51 -1.33 7.46 -7.53
CA SER A 51 -0.71 7.48 -6.19
C SER A 51 -1.31 8.57 -5.30
N GLN A 52 -1.55 9.77 -5.85
CA GLN A 52 -2.21 10.86 -5.12
C GLN A 52 -3.68 10.52 -4.79
N PHE A 53 -4.42 9.93 -5.73
CA PHE A 53 -5.78 9.45 -5.47
C PHE A 53 -5.83 8.37 -4.37
N LEU A 54 -4.89 7.42 -4.39
CA LEU A 54 -4.74 6.43 -3.32
C LEU A 54 -4.43 7.10 -1.99
N SER A 55 -3.50 8.05 -1.97
CA SER A 55 -3.12 8.80 -0.76
C SER A 55 -4.30 9.55 -0.14
N PHE A 56 -5.19 10.11 -0.97
CA PHE A 56 -6.45 10.71 -0.52
C PHE A 56 -7.45 9.67 0.02
N SER A 57 -7.54 8.51 -0.64
CA SER A 57 -8.51 7.46 -0.32
C SER A 57 -8.14 6.66 0.92
N ILE A 58 -6.84 6.46 1.22
CA ILE A 58 -6.37 5.65 2.36
C ILE A 58 -6.97 6.08 3.70
N PRO A 59 -6.94 7.37 4.10
CA PRO A 59 -7.58 7.83 5.34
C PRO A 59 -9.09 7.54 5.38
N LEU A 60 -9.79 7.68 4.25
CA LEU A 60 -11.23 7.40 4.15
C LEU A 60 -11.51 5.91 4.27
N ILE A 61 -10.66 5.07 3.66
CA ILE A 61 -10.72 3.61 3.77
C ILE A 61 -10.54 3.18 5.22
N ILE A 62 -9.55 3.76 5.93
CA ILE A 62 -9.31 3.49 7.34
C ILE A 62 -10.57 3.80 8.16
N ILE A 63 -11.11 5.02 8.04
CA ILE A 63 -12.31 5.40 8.80
C ILE A 63 -13.51 4.53 8.42
N GLY A 64 -13.70 4.24 7.13
CA GLY A 64 -14.85 3.50 6.63
C GLY A 64 -14.83 2.01 6.96
N LEU A 65 -13.65 1.39 7.04
CA LEU A 65 -13.53 -0.04 7.31
C LEU A 65 -13.24 -0.32 8.79
N VAL A 66 -12.32 0.43 9.42
CA VAL A 66 -11.84 0.15 10.77
C VAL A 66 -12.86 0.57 11.84
N THR A 67 -13.52 1.72 11.68
CA THR A 67 -14.51 2.22 12.64
C THR A 67 -15.67 1.23 12.87
N PRO A 68 -16.38 0.76 11.83
CA PRO A 68 -17.46 -0.21 12.02
C PRO A 68 -16.94 -1.56 12.50
N ALA A 69 -15.74 -1.99 12.08
CA ALA A 69 -15.15 -3.24 12.56
C ALA A 69 -14.94 -3.22 14.08
N ILE A 70 -14.44 -2.10 14.62
CA ILE A 70 -14.27 -1.92 16.08
C ILE A 70 -15.63 -1.74 16.78
N ALA A 71 -16.58 -1.04 16.17
CA ALA A 71 -17.93 -0.90 16.74
C ALA A 71 -18.70 -2.24 16.82
N ASP A 72 -18.35 -3.19 15.94
CA ASP A 72 -18.88 -4.56 15.93
C ASP A 72 -18.16 -5.49 16.91
N LEU A 73 -16.96 -5.13 17.39
CA LEU A 73 -16.33 -5.79 18.54
C LEU A 73 -17.21 -5.54 19.78
N GLY A 74 -18.01 -6.55 20.14
CA GLY A 74 -18.95 -6.49 21.26
C GLY A 74 -18.32 -6.22 22.63
N ARG A 75 -19.17 -5.99 23.64
CA ARG A 75 -18.73 -5.79 25.03
C ARG A 75 -17.88 -6.98 25.50
N GLY A 76 -16.60 -6.73 25.78
CA GLY A 76 -15.63 -7.75 26.22
C GLY A 76 -14.50 -8.08 25.24
N ALA A 77 -14.54 -7.57 24.00
CA ALA A 77 -13.49 -7.84 23.00
C ALA A 77 -12.13 -7.19 23.31
N GLY A 78 -12.07 -6.23 24.25
CA GLY A 78 -10.84 -5.52 24.62
C GLY A 78 -9.70 -6.43 25.11
N LYS A 79 -10.02 -7.52 25.81
CA LYS A 79 -9.00 -8.49 26.27
C LYS A 79 -8.36 -9.23 25.08
N TRP A 80 -9.17 -9.64 24.12
CA TRP A 80 -8.70 -10.29 22.88
C TRP A 80 -7.94 -9.31 21.98
N LEU A 81 -8.40 -8.06 21.89
CA LEU A 81 -7.68 -7.00 21.17
C LEU A 81 -6.29 -6.73 21.77
N GLY A 82 -6.18 -6.68 23.10
CA GLY A 82 -4.89 -6.49 23.78
C GLY A 82 -3.92 -7.64 23.51
N ILE A 83 -4.39 -8.90 23.59
CA ILE A 83 -3.55 -10.08 23.33
C ILE A 83 -3.09 -10.10 21.87
N THR A 84 -3.99 -9.89 20.92
CA THR A 84 -3.65 -9.86 19.49
C THR A 84 -2.69 -8.73 19.16
N THR A 85 -2.85 -7.56 19.78
CA THR A 85 -1.92 -6.43 19.66
C THR A 85 -0.53 -6.82 20.18
N ALA A 86 -0.44 -7.40 21.38
CA ALA A 86 0.84 -7.83 21.93
C ALA A 86 1.56 -8.85 21.03
N ILE A 87 0.82 -9.83 20.49
CA ILE A 87 1.35 -10.81 19.54
C ILE A 87 1.83 -10.12 18.25
N ALA A 88 1.06 -9.18 17.71
CA ALA A 88 1.43 -8.44 16.50
C ALA A 88 2.71 -7.60 16.69
N TYR A 89 2.84 -6.90 17.82
CA TYR A 89 4.05 -6.13 18.13
C TYR A 89 5.26 -7.05 18.35
N ALA A 90 5.10 -8.15 19.07
CA ALA A 90 6.16 -9.14 19.26
C ALA A 90 6.61 -9.76 17.92
N SER A 91 5.66 -10.09 17.03
CA SER A 91 5.95 -10.61 15.69
C SER A 91 6.70 -9.60 14.82
N THR A 92 6.29 -8.32 14.87
CA THR A 92 6.96 -7.24 14.14
C THR A 92 8.40 -7.06 14.62
N LEU A 93 8.61 -7.05 15.93
CA LEU A 93 9.93 -6.90 16.53
C LEU A 93 10.83 -8.11 16.19
N PHE A 94 10.28 -9.32 16.30
CA PHE A 94 11.00 -10.55 15.94
C PHE A 94 11.40 -10.57 14.45
N SER A 95 10.47 -10.20 13.56
CA SER A 95 10.74 -10.09 12.12
C SER A 95 11.81 -9.04 11.82
N GLY A 96 11.77 -7.89 12.50
CA GLY A 96 12.78 -6.84 12.39
C GLY A 96 14.17 -7.31 12.80
N PHE A 97 14.30 -7.98 13.95
CA PHE A 97 15.58 -8.53 14.41
C PHE A 97 16.10 -9.63 13.49
N LEU A 98 15.23 -10.52 13.01
CA LEU A 98 15.63 -11.56 12.07
C LEU A 98 16.13 -10.96 10.75
N THR A 99 15.41 -9.98 10.21
CA THR A 99 15.81 -9.25 8.99
C THR A 99 17.16 -8.58 9.19
N TYR A 100 17.37 -7.91 10.33
CA TYR A 100 18.64 -7.29 10.66
C TYR A 100 19.80 -8.30 10.70
N LEU A 101 19.62 -9.46 11.36
CA LEU A 101 20.64 -10.51 11.42
C LEU A 101 20.97 -11.11 10.05
N VAL A 102 19.95 -11.32 9.22
CA VAL A 102 20.13 -11.80 7.84
C VAL A 102 20.90 -10.76 7.03
N CYS A 103 20.51 -9.49 7.06
CA CYS A 103 21.21 -8.42 6.35
C CYS A 103 22.65 -8.27 6.85
N ALA A 104 22.87 -8.27 8.17
CA ALA A 104 24.20 -8.11 8.76
C ALA A 104 25.16 -9.26 8.40
N SER A 105 24.65 -10.47 8.18
CA SER A 105 25.48 -11.64 7.80
C SER A 105 25.63 -11.80 6.29
N LEU A 106 24.59 -11.48 5.51
CA LEU A 106 24.53 -11.72 4.08
C LEU A 106 25.07 -10.54 3.27
N PHE A 107 24.77 -9.29 3.65
CA PHE A 107 25.22 -8.11 2.90
C PHE A 107 26.73 -7.98 2.79
N PRO A 108 27.54 -8.22 3.85
CA PRO A 108 28.99 -8.18 3.71
C PRO A 108 29.51 -9.19 2.68
N ARG A 109 28.87 -10.37 2.56
CA ARG A 109 29.26 -11.40 1.59
C ARG A 109 28.87 -11.04 0.16
N LEU A 110 27.69 -10.42 -0.02
CA LEU A 110 27.21 -9.98 -1.33
C LEU A 110 27.93 -8.73 -1.84
N LEU A 111 28.31 -7.82 -0.94
CA LEU A 111 28.95 -6.55 -1.27
C LEU A 111 30.48 -6.66 -1.30
N ALA A 112 31.10 -7.69 -0.70
CA ALA A 112 32.55 -7.89 -0.76
C ALA A 112 33.11 -8.04 -2.19
N SER A 113 32.29 -8.46 -3.16
CA SER A 113 32.68 -8.59 -4.57
C SER A 113 32.36 -7.36 -5.43
N THR A 114 31.72 -6.34 -4.88
CA THR A 114 31.28 -5.14 -5.62
C THR A 114 31.94 -3.92 -4.98
N GLN A 115 32.95 -3.32 -5.65
CA GLN A 115 33.46 -2.03 -5.22
C GLN A 115 32.30 -1.01 -5.26
N LEU A 116 32.04 -0.31 -4.15
CA LEU A 116 31.01 0.72 -4.02
C LEU A 116 31.27 1.97 -4.90
N ALA A 117 32.21 1.89 -5.83
CA ALA A 117 32.48 2.97 -6.77
C ALA A 117 31.38 2.99 -7.83
N ASP A 118 30.52 3.99 -7.70
CA ASP A 118 29.62 4.49 -8.73
C ASP A 118 28.33 3.69 -8.97
N VAL A 119 27.58 3.42 -7.89
CA VAL A 119 26.12 3.44 -8.03
C VAL A 119 25.71 4.90 -8.20
N ALA A 120 25.94 5.44 -9.39
CA ALA A 120 25.29 6.66 -9.81
C ALA A 120 23.79 6.46 -9.57
N GLU A 121 23.17 7.40 -8.85
CA GLU A 121 21.71 7.47 -8.78
C GLU A 121 21.19 7.27 -10.20
N PRO A 122 20.32 6.26 -10.46
CA PRO A 122 19.76 6.10 -11.78
C PRO A 122 19.03 7.40 -12.11
N GLY A 123 19.69 8.26 -12.88
CA GLY A 123 19.33 9.66 -13.16
C GLY A 123 18.12 9.79 -14.08
N SER A 124 17.15 8.92 -13.92
CA SER A 124 15.89 8.97 -14.63
C SER A 124 14.82 8.29 -13.79
N ALA A 125 14.59 8.81 -12.58
CA ALA A 125 13.22 8.81 -12.10
C ALA A 125 12.45 9.70 -13.09
N LEU A 126 11.78 9.08 -14.07
CA LEU A 126 11.05 9.82 -15.09
C LEU A 126 10.07 10.78 -14.40
N GLU A 127 10.27 12.08 -14.61
CA GLU A 127 9.40 13.10 -14.06
C GLU A 127 8.06 13.12 -14.81
N SER A 128 6.97 13.11 -14.05
CA SER A 128 5.62 13.31 -14.59
C SER A 128 5.51 14.64 -15.33
N TYR A 129 4.71 14.70 -16.40
CA TYR A 129 4.44 15.94 -17.13
C TYR A 129 3.67 16.97 -16.29
N PHE A 130 2.75 16.50 -15.46
CA PHE A 130 2.00 17.32 -14.52
C PHE A 130 1.58 16.46 -13.33
N THR A 131 1.32 17.10 -12.20
CA THR A 131 0.82 16.47 -10.98
C THR A 131 -0.46 17.16 -10.56
N ILE A 132 -1.44 16.40 -10.08
CA ILE A 132 -2.71 16.94 -9.57
C ILE A 132 -2.68 16.76 -8.06
N GLU A 133 -2.31 17.81 -7.35
CA GLU A 133 -2.27 17.78 -5.89
C GLU A 133 -3.65 17.47 -5.29
N MET A 134 -3.78 16.24 -4.79
CA MET A 134 -4.93 15.78 -4.00
C MET A 134 -4.46 15.60 -2.55
N PRO A 135 -4.49 16.69 -1.74
CA PRO A 135 -4.05 16.59 -0.36
C PRO A 135 -4.92 15.61 0.42
N ALA A 136 -4.29 14.75 1.21
CA ALA A 136 -5.00 13.81 2.05
C ALA A 136 -5.87 14.56 3.07
N PRO A 137 -7.14 14.14 3.30
CA PRO A 137 -8.05 14.85 4.19
C PRO A 137 -7.58 14.80 5.65
N LEU A 138 -6.86 13.74 6.00
CA LEU A 138 -6.31 13.48 7.33
C LEU A 138 -4.98 12.72 7.15
N GLN A 139 -4.05 12.92 8.08
CA GLN A 139 -2.88 12.04 8.16
C GLN A 139 -3.31 10.63 8.56
N VAL A 140 -2.63 9.60 8.03
CA VAL A 140 -2.93 8.18 8.29
C VAL A 140 -3.04 7.87 9.78
N MET A 141 -2.10 8.36 10.60
CA MET A 141 -2.13 8.15 12.05
C MET A 141 -3.34 8.79 12.73
N THR A 142 -3.69 10.01 12.32
CA THR A 142 -4.87 10.70 12.82
C THR A 142 -6.15 9.96 12.45
N ALA A 143 -6.27 9.47 11.21
CA ALA A 143 -7.40 8.68 10.76
C ALA A 143 -7.54 7.37 11.55
N LEU A 144 -6.43 6.70 11.87
CA LEU A 144 -6.42 5.49 12.70
C LEU A 144 -6.88 5.77 14.13
N LEU A 145 -6.32 6.79 14.79
CA LEU A 145 -6.71 7.16 16.15
C LEU A 145 -8.17 7.59 16.23
N LEU A 146 -8.62 8.42 15.28
CA LEU A 146 -10.01 8.86 15.20
C LEU A 146 -10.95 7.67 15.00
N SER A 147 -10.63 6.79 14.04
CA SER A 147 -11.41 5.59 13.78
C SER A 147 -11.52 4.69 15.02
N PHE A 148 -10.44 4.56 15.78
CA PHE A 148 -10.41 3.79 17.01
C PHE A 148 -11.27 4.40 18.12
N VAL A 149 -11.14 5.71 18.37
CA VAL A 149 -11.93 6.44 19.38
C VAL A 149 -13.42 6.38 19.03
N VAL A 150 -13.78 6.64 17.77
CA VAL A 150 -15.18 6.59 17.31
C VAL A 150 -15.71 5.16 17.34
N GLY A 151 -14.92 4.19 16.90
CA GLY A 151 -15.29 2.77 16.89
C GLY A 151 -15.57 2.23 18.29
N LEU A 152 -14.70 2.54 19.26
CA LEU A 152 -14.92 2.20 20.67
C LEU A 152 -16.12 2.94 21.27
N GLY A 153 -16.31 4.23 20.96
CA GLY A 153 -17.48 4.97 21.39
C GLY A 153 -18.79 4.32 20.93
N LEU A 154 -18.83 3.90 19.65
CA LEU A 154 -19.99 3.22 19.06
C LEU A 154 -20.25 1.81 19.62
N SER A 155 -19.26 1.13 20.19
CA SER A 155 -19.46 -0.18 20.83
C SER A 155 -20.06 -0.08 22.24
N MET A 156 -19.88 1.08 22.90
CA MET A 156 -20.42 1.35 24.24
C MET A 156 -21.86 1.87 24.19
N VAL A 157 -22.20 2.63 23.15
CA VAL A 157 -23.51 3.26 22.93
C VAL A 157 -24.51 2.26 22.29
N PRO A 158 -25.82 2.33 22.61
CA PRO A 158 -26.84 1.52 21.94
C PRO A 158 -26.84 1.70 20.41
N ARG A 159 -27.30 0.69 19.68
CA ARG A 159 -27.41 0.76 18.22
C ARG A 159 -28.36 1.90 17.84
N GLY A 160 -27.85 2.88 17.09
CA GLY A 160 -28.59 4.06 16.65
C GLY A 160 -28.14 4.54 15.26
N VAL A 161 -28.56 5.76 14.90
CA VAL A 161 -28.34 6.35 13.58
C VAL A 161 -26.87 6.44 13.16
N LEU A 162 -25.97 6.78 14.10
CA LEU A 162 -24.54 6.90 13.83
C LEU A 162 -23.93 5.56 13.40
N ARG A 163 -24.28 4.46 14.06
CA ARG A 163 -23.77 3.13 13.70
C ARG A 163 -24.25 2.72 12.31
N LYS A 164 -25.51 3.01 11.96
CA LYS A 164 -26.05 2.75 10.62
C LYS A 164 -25.30 3.58 9.56
N GLY A 165 -25.03 4.85 9.84
CA GLY A 165 -24.24 5.71 8.96
C GLY A 165 -22.84 5.17 8.68
N PHE A 166 -22.12 4.66 9.69
CA PHE A 166 -20.80 4.04 9.48
C PHE A 166 -20.86 2.72 8.69
N ILE A 167 -21.94 1.94 8.82
CA ILE A 167 -22.14 0.72 8.02
C ILE A 167 -22.40 1.08 6.55
N GLU A 168 -23.22 2.10 6.29
CA GLU A 168 -23.48 2.60 4.93
C GLU A 168 -22.21 3.22 4.33
N PHE A 169 -21.44 3.99 5.10
CA PHE A 169 -20.16 4.54 4.69
C PHE A 169 -19.15 3.43 4.33
N ARG A 170 -19.08 2.36 5.13
CA ARG A 170 -18.29 1.16 4.80
C ARG A 170 -18.67 0.58 3.44
N ALA A 171 -19.97 0.52 3.13
CA ALA A 171 -20.46 -0.02 1.87
C ALA A 171 -20.06 0.85 0.67
N ILE A 172 -20.04 2.18 0.84
CA ILE A 172 -19.53 3.11 -0.18
C ILE A 172 -18.05 2.85 -0.42
N ILE A 173 -17.25 2.80 0.65
CA ILE A 173 -15.80 2.60 0.58
C ILE A 173 -15.42 1.23 -0.01
N THR A 174 -16.20 0.18 0.27
CA THR A 174 -15.92 -1.17 -0.26
C THR A 174 -16.17 -1.26 -1.78
N ARG A 175 -16.94 -0.32 -2.35
CA ARG A 175 -17.19 -0.25 -3.79
C ARG A 175 -16.22 0.68 -4.54
N LEU A 176 -15.45 1.47 -3.81
CA LEU A 176 -14.37 2.30 -4.35
C LEU A 176 -13.21 1.40 -4.79
#